data_AF-A0A6L8FF47-F1
#
_entry.id   AF-A0A6L8FF47-F1
#
_cell.length_a   1.000
_cell.length_b   1.000
_cell.length_c   1.000
_cell.angle_alpha   90.00
_cell.angle_beta   90.00
_cell.angle_gamma   90.00
#
_symmetry.space_group_name_H-M   'P 1'
#
loop_
_entity.id
_entity.type
_entity.pdbx_description
1 polymer ?
#
loop_
_entity_poly.entity_id
_entity_poly.type
_entity_poly.pdbx_seq_one_letter_code
_entity_poly.pdbx_strand_id
1 'polypeptide(L)'
;MPVGCRKFLLFALALIGSWIAGLTVPPTWMVERVALDAQADESGQLFYQVQGESVSFSPVPMAQAQLNPERVAGSRVEPPVREEYVSVEESVDGETRTVYYRLNAVFHFGWLSLLPALVAVLLCWVTREPITALLGGVVSGALILGRYDLTGEVLIPSFATTNSASILVLYLWLLGGLMGVWSRTGAAQAFAEFVTARFVRGPRSAKLVAWLLGVVFFQGGTVSTVLVGTTVKPIADQERVSHEELAYIVDSTASPIASQLAFNAWPGYVQAFIFVSGVSFLATESDRIAFFFQSVPFCFYAIFAVLGTFLLSVEKPLFLGKQLKEAMVRARETGALDAPDAAPLAAKELQGSNVPEGYKPHILEFFLPLGTLIALAVGTFIAFGSPNVHWAFGAALLLAAGMALAKGMSLKDLITGFQDGIKGVLIGSVILLLAITIGGISRETGGGHFLVEQLGSSIPYFILPVLLQLLTIVIAFSTGTSWGTYAVAFPLAMPLAWAVATGQGLAHPELFMTLCFAAVMDGSVYGDQCSPISDTTVLSSVCTGCDLMDHVKTQIPQASIAAGLAAICWTGVAFLTA
;
A
#
# COMPACT_ATOMS: atom_id res chain seq x y z
N MET A 1 25.03 13.70 24.26
CA MET A 1 24.39 14.21 23.02
C MET A 1 22.88 14.06 23.13
N PRO A 2 22.11 15.13 22.84
CA PRO A 2 20.65 15.07 22.75
C PRO A 2 20.20 14.02 21.73
N VAL A 3 19.03 13.40 21.95
CA VAL A 3 18.48 12.34 21.08
C VAL A 3 18.37 12.82 19.63
N GLY A 4 17.91 14.06 19.39
CA GLY A 4 17.84 14.64 18.04
C GLY A 4 19.21 14.77 17.36
N CYS A 5 20.26 15.06 18.13
CA CYS A 5 21.62 15.18 17.60
C CYS A 5 22.19 13.82 17.16
N ARG A 6 21.85 12.73 17.87
CA ARG A 6 22.22 11.37 17.46
C ARG A 6 21.51 10.93 16.17
N LYS A 7 20.21 11.22 16.05
CA LYS A 7 19.44 10.91 14.82
C LYS A 7 19.98 11.68 13.61
N PHE A 8 20.29 12.97 13.80
CA PHE A 8 20.88 13.79 12.75
C PHE A 8 22.28 13.31 12.34
N LEU A 9 23.11 12.87 13.31
CA LEU A 9 24.43 12.32 13.00
C LEU A 9 24.34 11.03 12.18
N LEU A 10 23.42 10.12 12.52
CA LEU A 10 23.16 8.92 11.74
C LEU A 10 22.71 9.24 10.31
N PHE A 11 21.80 10.22 10.16
CA PHE A 11 21.36 10.71 8.86
C PHE A 11 22.53 11.28 8.04
N ALA A 12 23.35 12.16 8.64
CA ALA A 12 24.50 12.75 7.96
C ALA A 12 25.53 11.70 7.55
N LEU A 13 25.82 10.72 8.42
CA LEU A 13 26.74 9.63 8.11
C LEU A 13 26.22 8.75 6.96
N ALA A 14 24.93 8.44 6.93
CA ALA A 14 24.31 7.71 5.84
C ALA A 14 24.47 8.46 4.50
N LEU A 15 24.16 9.76 4.47
CA LEU A 15 24.29 10.58 3.26
C LEU A 15 25.74 10.76 2.81
N ILE A 16 26.68 10.95 3.74
CA ILE A 16 28.11 11.02 3.41
C ILE A 16 28.57 9.69 2.80
N GLY A 17 28.10 8.56 3.35
CA GLY A 17 28.34 7.23 2.79
C GLY A 17 27.83 7.12 1.35
N SER A 18 26.59 7.55 1.09
CA SER A 18 26.01 7.56 -0.26
C SER A 18 26.76 8.45 -1.22
N TRP A 19 27.23 9.61 -0.76
CA TRP A 19 28.00 10.54 -1.58
C TRP A 19 29.37 9.97 -1.95
N ILE A 20 30.11 9.42 -0.98
CA ILE A 20 31.41 8.77 -1.24
C ILE A 20 31.22 7.58 -2.19
N ALA A 21 30.17 6.79 -2.00
CA ALA A 21 29.82 5.67 -2.86
C ALA A 21 29.62 6.12 -4.32
N GLY A 22 28.80 7.16 -4.55
CA GLY A 22 28.56 7.70 -5.89
C GLY A 22 29.80 8.24 -6.59
N LEU A 23 30.79 8.73 -5.83
CA LEU A 23 32.06 9.22 -6.39
C LEU A 23 33.08 8.13 -6.70
N THR A 24 33.01 6.97 -6.04
CA THR A 24 34.11 5.98 -6.02
C THR A 24 33.77 4.67 -6.71
N VAL A 25 32.49 4.34 -6.86
CA VAL A 25 32.07 3.03 -7.38
C VAL A 25 31.46 3.18 -8.78
N PRO A 26 32.13 2.70 -9.85
CA PRO A 26 31.56 2.71 -11.19
C PRO A 26 30.41 1.69 -11.29
N PRO A 27 29.42 1.93 -12.17
CA PRO A 27 28.33 0.99 -12.42
C PRO A 27 28.87 -0.31 -13.02
N THR A 28 28.28 -1.42 -12.61
CA THR A 28 28.47 -2.75 -13.19
C THR A 28 27.36 -2.98 -14.21
N TRP A 29 27.75 -3.29 -15.44
CA TRP A 29 26.85 -3.49 -16.56
C TRP A 29 26.54 -4.96 -16.75
N MET A 30 25.32 -5.20 -17.21
CA MET A 30 24.78 -6.51 -17.51
C MET A 30 23.74 -6.39 -18.61
N VAL A 31 23.28 -7.54 -19.11
CA VAL A 31 22.37 -7.59 -20.24
C VAL A 31 21.10 -8.31 -19.82
N GLU A 32 20.00 -7.57 -19.84
CA GLU A 32 18.67 -8.13 -19.68
C GLU A 32 18.21 -8.68 -21.03
N ARG A 33 17.77 -9.94 -21.06
CA ARG A 33 17.23 -10.59 -22.26
C ARG A 33 15.70 -10.65 -22.16
N VAL A 34 15.01 -10.11 -23.16
CA VAL A 34 13.55 -10.19 -23.28
C VAL A 34 13.21 -11.00 -24.51
N ALA A 35 12.54 -12.14 -24.34
CA ALA A 35 12.06 -12.95 -25.47
C ALA A 35 10.96 -12.20 -26.23
N LEU A 36 11.03 -12.25 -27.56
CA LEU A 36 10.06 -11.59 -28.45
C LEU A 36 9.21 -12.65 -29.15
N ASP A 37 7.89 -12.47 -29.11
CA ASP A 37 6.97 -13.21 -29.95
C ASP A 37 6.94 -12.58 -31.35
N ALA A 38 7.97 -12.92 -32.13
CA ALA A 38 8.23 -12.31 -33.43
C ALA A 38 7.40 -12.94 -34.54
N GLN A 39 6.78 -12.09 -35.35
CA GLN A 39 6.04 -12.46 -36.55
C GLN A 39 6.67 -11.77 -37.76
N ALA A 40 6.55 -12.38 -38.94
CA ALA A 40 7.00 -11.79 -40.19
C ALA A 40 5.80 -11.24 -40.95
N ASP A 41 5.92 -10.02 -41.48
CA ASP A 41 4.90 -9.47 -42.40
C ASP A 41 5.03 -10.07 -43.81
N GLU A 42 4.13 -9.68 -44.73
CA GLU A 42 4.14 -10.13 -46.12
C GLU A 42 5.43 -9.76 -46.88
N SER A 43 6.22 -8.81 -46.36
CA SER A 43 7.51 -8.38 -46.92
C SER A 43 8.72 -9.08 -46.28
N GLY A 44 8.49 -9.94 -45.28
CA GLY A 44 9.53 -10.63 -44.52
C GLY A 44 10.18 -9.77 -43.43
N GLN A 45 9.64 -8.58 -43.13
CA GLN A 45 10.10 -7.73 -42.04
C GLN A 45 9.55 -8.27 -40.71
N LEU A 46 10.45 -8.51 -39.76
CA LEU A 46 10.09 -9.03 -38.45
C LEU A 46 9.48 -7.91 -37.59
N PHE A 47 8.38 -8.22 -36.93
CA PHE A 47 7.72 -7.35 -35.98
C PHE A 47 7.20 -8.14 -34.78
N TYR A 48 6.98 -7.47 -33.66
CA TYR A 48 6.26 -8.01 -32.51
C TYR A 48 5.16 -7.02 -32.10
N GLN A 49 4.10 -7.52 -31.48
CA GLN A 49 3.01 -6.66 -31.03
C GLN A 49 3.17 -6.28 -29.56
N VAL A 50 3.08 -4.98 -29.27
CA VAL A 50 3.04 -4.44 -27.91
C VAL A 50 1.80 -3.56 -27.80
N GLN A 51 0.88 -3.90 -26.90
CA GLN A 51 -0.35 -3.13 -26.66
C GLN A 51 -1.18 -2.84 -27.93
N GLY A 52 -1.10 -3.71 -28.94
CA GLY A 52 -1.82 -3.56 -30.22
C GLY A 52 -1.07 -2.76 -31.30
N GLU A 53 0.12 -2.24 -31.01
CA GLU A 53 1.00 -1.61 -32.00
C GLU A 53 2.07 -2.60 -32.48
N SER A 54 2.32 -2.65 -33.79
CA SER A 54 3.36 -3.48 -34.41
C SER A 54 4.69 -2.74 -34.40
N VAL A 55 5.68 -3.27 -33.68
CA VAL A 55 7.04 -2.74 -33.62
C VAL A 55 7.94 -3.61 -34.49
N SER A 56 8.46 -3.04 -35.57
CA SER A 56 9.40 -3.74 -36.46
C SER A 56 10.83 -3.68 -35.94
N PHE A 57 11.60 -4.74 -36.18
CA PHE A 57 12.98 -4.84 -35.72
C PHE A 57 13.86 -5.65 -36.69
N SER A 58 15.18 -5.52 -36.55
CA SER A 58 16.16 -6.21 -37.39
C SER A 58 17.19 -6.90 -36.49
N PRO A 59 17.13 -8.25 -36.36
CA PRO A 59 17.98 -8.97 -35.45
C PRO A 59 19.37 -9.24 -36.03
N VAL A 60 20.39 -9.21 -35.18
CA VAL A 60 21.75 -9.70 -35.49
C VAL A 60 22.01 -11.06 -34.83
N PRO A 61 22.82 -11.96 -35.41
CA PRO A 61 23.18 -13.20 -34.74
C PRO A 61 23.86 -12.93 -33.40
N MET A 62 23.51 -13.68 -32.35
CA MET A 62 24.04 -13.48 -30.98
C MET A 62 25.57 -13.44 -30.88
N ALA A 63 26.28 -14.16 -31.74
CA ALA A 63 27.75 -14.14 -31.79
C ALA A 63 28.32 -12.77 -32.21
N GLN A 64 27.57 -12.03 -33.03
CA GLN A 64 27.91 -10.72 -33.56
C GLN A 64 27.36 -9.56 -32.71
N ALA A 65 26.45 -9.87 -31.77
CA ALA A 65 25.85 -8.89 -30.88
C ALA A 65 26.91 -8.10 -30.09
N GLN A 66 26.79 -6.78 -30.09
CA GLN A 66 27.61 -5.89 -29.27
C GLN A 66 27.23 -6.02 -27.78
N LEU A 67 25.95 -6.29 -27.50
CA LEU A 67 25.43 -6.62 -26.17
C LEU A 67 25.49 -8.11 -25.86
N ASN A 68 26.46 -8.85 -26.42
CA ASN A 68 26.63 -10.24 -26.04
C ASN A 68 26.85 -10.35 -24.51
N PRO A 69 25.98 -11.04 -23.75
CA PRO A 69 26.03 -11.09 -22.30
C PRO A 69 27.32 -11.68 -21.75
N GLU A 70 27.99 -12.57 -22.48
CA GLU A 70 29.30 -13.09 -22.07
C GLU A 70 30.40 -12.01 -22.10
N ARG A 71 30.25 -10.99 -22.95
CA ARG A 71 31.20 -9.87 -23.04
C ARG A 71 30.87 -8.73 -22.08
N VAL A 72 29.60 -8.53 -21.80
CA VAL A 72 29.11 -7.36 -21.07
C VAL A 72 28.89 -7.65 -19.58
N ALA A 73 28.53 -8.89 -19.20
CA ALA A 73 28.24 -9.24 -17.81
C ALA A 73 29.43 -8.95 -16.89
N GLY A 74 29.20 -8.12 -15.86
CA GLY A 74 30.22 -7.73 -14.89
C GLY A 74 31.18 -6.64 -15.39
N SER A 75 30.99 -6.09 -16.59
CA SER A 75 31.82 -5.00 -17.12
C SER A 75 31.61 -3.71 -16.34
N ARG A 76 32.69 -2.97 -16.07
CA ARG A 76 32.64 -1.61 -15.48
C ARG A 76 32.64 -0.50 -16.52
N VAL A 77 32.66 -0.87 -17.81
CA VAL A 77 32.68 0.06 -18.94
C VAL A 77 31.29 0.07 -19.59
N GLU A 78 30.76 1.26 -19.84
CA GLU A 78 29.48 1.43 -20.52
C GLU A 78 29.51 0.76 -21.91
N PRO A 79 28.54 -0.11 -22.23
CA PRO A 79 28.43 -0.73 -23.53
C PRO A 79 28.21 0.31 -24.64
N PRO A 80 28.69 0.04 -25.87
CA PRO A 80 28.60 0.98 -26.99
C PRO A 80 27.15 1.22 -27.47
N VAL A 81 26.23 0.29 -27.20
CA VAL A 81 24.80 0.39 -27.52
C VAL A 81 23.96 0.03 -26.30
N ARG A 82 22.77 0.64 -26.16
CA ARG A 82 21.87 0.38 -25.02
C ARG A 82 20.79 -0.65 -25.29
N GLU A 83 20.44 -0.85 -26.56
CA GLU A 83 19.44 -1.81 -26.99
C GLU A 83 19.93 -2.48 -28.29
N GLU A 84 19.77 -3.79 -28.38
CA GLU A 84 20.10 -4.57 -29.57
C GLU A 84 19.14 -5.76 -29.72
N TYR A 85 18.68 -6.03 -30.94
CA TYR A 85 17.82 -7.19 -31.23
C TYR A 85 18.69 -8.34 -31.75
N VAL A 86 18.49 -9.54 -31.21
CA VAL A 86 19.31 -10.70 -31.58
C VAL A 86 18.48 -11.93 -31.93
N SER A 87 19.04 -12.76 -32.81
CA SER A 87 18.52 -14.09 -33.11
C SER A 87 19.44 -15.17 -32.50
N VAL A 88 18.82 -16.19 -31.93
CA VAL A 88 19.48 -17.38 -31.37
C VAL A 88 18.83 -18.61 -31.98
N GLU A 89 19.62 -19.57 -32.43
CA GLU A 89 19.13 -20.89 -32.82
C GLU A 89 19.12 -21.78 -31.59
N GLU A 90 17.93 -22.13 -31.10
CA GLU A 90 17.75 -23.06 -29.98
C GLU A 90 17.17 -24.38 -30.47
N SER A 91 17.66 -25.50 -29.93
CA SER A 91 17.09 -26.81 -30.19
C SER A 91 16.01 -27.12 -29.14
N VAL A 92 14.76 -27.10 -29.57
CA VAL A 92 13.60 -27.46 -28.73
C VAL A 92 13.01 -28.74 -29.31
N ASP A 93 12.96 -29.81 -28.52
CA ASP A 93 12.47 -31.14 -28.92
C ASP A 93 13.13 -31.74 -30.18
N GLY A 94 14.40 -31.40 -30.44
CA GLY A 94 15.17 -31.90 -31.59
C GLY A 94 14.94 -31.13 -32.90
N GLU A 95 14.08 -30.12 -32.92
CA GLU A 95 13.96 -29.15 -34.01
C GLU A 95 14.75 -27.88 -33.68
N THR A 96 15.48 -27.35 -34.67
CA THR A 96 16.17 -26.06 -34.52
C THR A 96 15.19 -24.94 -34.83
N ARG A 97 14.92 -24.07 -33.86
CA ARG A 97 14.05 -22.89 -34.04
C ARG A 97 14.84 -21.62 -33.76
N THR A 98 14.62 -20.61 -34.59
CA THR A 98 15.17 -19.28 -34.35
C THR A 98 14.28 -18.54 -33.35
N VAL A 99 14.82 -18.25 -32.18
CA VAL A 99 14.19 -17.43 -31.15
C VAL A 99 14.79 -16.03 -31.21
N TYR A 100 13.95 -15.02 -31.06
CA TYR A 100 14.37 -13.62 -31.09
C TYR A 100 14.33 -13.01 -29.70
N TYR A 101 15.38 -12.27 -29.37
CA TYR A 101 15.50 -11.57 -28.09
C TYR A 101 15.78 -10.08 -28.31
N ARG A 102 15.22 -9.25 -27.45
CA ARG A 102 15.70 -7.87 -27.23
C ARG A 102 16.68 -7.89 -26.07
N LEU A 103 17.90 -7.42 -26.32
CA LEU A 103 18.96 -7.23 -25.33
C LEU A 103 18.96 -5.78 -24.88
N ASN A 104 18.81 -5.56 -23.58
CA ASN A 104 18.91 -4.25 -22.96
C ASN A 104 20.16 -4.17 -22.10
N ALA A 105 20.98 -3.14 -22.31
CA ALA A 105 22.07 -2.80 -21.40
C ALA A 105 21.48 -2.20 -20.13
N VAL A 106 21.64 -2.90 -19.02
CA VAL A 106 21.23 -2.44 -17.69
C VAL A 106 22.43 -2.42 -16.76
N PHE A 107 22.35 -1.65 -15.68
CA PHE A 107 23.46 -1.52 -14.75
C PHE A 107 22.99 -1.50 -13.30
N HIS A 108 23.93 -1.77 -12.39
CA HIS A 108 23.76 -1.64 -10.95
C HIS A 108 25.10 -1.24 -10.30
N PHE A 109 25.04 -0.64 -9.13
CA PHE A 109 26.17 -0.26 -8.28
C PHE A 109 26.49 -1.34 -7.22
N GLY A 110 26.23 -2.61 -7.53
CA GLY A 110 26.35 -3.70 -6.55
C GLY A 110 25.39 -3.50 -5.37
N TRP A 111 25.85 -3.82 -4.15
CA TRP A 111 25.04 -3.66 -2.94
C TRP A 111 24.66 -2.21 -2.64
N LEU A 112 25.39 -1.23 -3.20
CA LEU A 112 25.09 0.19 -3.05
C LEU A 112 23.81 0.60 -3.78
N SER A 113 23.38 -0.18 -4.78
CA SER A 113 22.07 0.02 -5.41
C SER A 113 20.89 -0.13 -4.44
N LEU A 114 21.10 -0.83 -3.33
CA LEU A 114 20.09 -0.99 -2.28
C LEU A 114 20.15 0.13 -1.25
N LEU A 115 21.18 0.98 -1.27
CA LEU A 115 21.40 2.02 -0.27
C LEU A 115 20.22 3.01 -0.16
N PRO A 116 19.56 3.47 -1.25
CA PRO A 116 18.37 4.33 -1.14
C PRO A 116 17.26 3.70 -0.29
N ALA A 117 16.94 2.44 -0.55
CA ALA A 117 15.93 1.68 0.19
C ALA A 117 16.39 1.39 1.62
N LEU A 118 17.64 0.98 1.83
CA LEU A 118 18.20 0.71 3.16
C LEU A 118 18.23 1.97 4.04
N VAL A 119 18.60 3.12 3.46
CA VAL A 119 18.56 4.41 4.16
C VAL A 119 17.12 4.76 4.50
N ALA A 120 16.18 4.59 3.57
CA ALA A 120 14.77 4.81 3.87
C ALA A 120 14.30 3.89 5.02
N VAL A 121 14.53 2.58 4.97
CA VAL A 121 14.19 1.63 6.06
C VAL A 121 14.81 2.06 7.39
N LEU A 122 16.12 2.31 7.40
CA LEU A 122 16.87 2.66 8.60
C LEU A 122 16.37 3.97 9.22
N LEU A 123 16.19 4.99 8.39
CA LEU A 123 15.67 6.27 8.84
C LEU A 123 14.24 6.13 9.33
N CYS A 124 13.37 5.39 8.62
CA CYS A 124 12.00 5.16 9.04
C CYS A 124 11.97 4.55 10.44
N TRP A 125 12.84 3.58 10.72
CA TRP A 125 12.97 2.96 12.02
C TRP A 125 13.51 3.90 13.12
N VAL A 126 14.49 4.74 12.79
CA VAL A 126 15.15 5.64 13.76
C VAL A 126 14.36 6.94 14.01
N THR A 127 13.84 7.57 12.96
CA THR A 127 13.07 8.81 13.02
C THR A 127 11.67 8.53 13.52
N ARG A 128 11.10 7.35 13.22
CA ARG A 128 9.68 7.02 13.38
C ARG A 128 8.79 7.95 12.56
N GLU A 129 9.28 8.38 11.40
CA GLU A 129 8.59 9.35 10.54
C GLU A 129 8.92 9.04 9.07
N PRO A 130 7.90 8.78 8.22
CA PRO A 130 8.09 8.29 6.85
C PRO A 130 8.57 9.36 5.87
N ILE A 131 8.19 10.63 6.01
CA ILE A 131 8.56 11.69 5.04
C ILE A 131 10.07 11.90 5.04
N THR A 132 10.66 12.06 6.22
CA THR A 132 12.11 12.20 6.44
C THR A 132 12.87 10.98 5.97
N ALA A 133 12.31 9.79 6.16
CA ALA A 133 12.89 8.54 5.70
C ALA A 133 12.92 8.42 4.17
N LEU A 134 11.78 8.68 3.52
CA LEU A 134 11.66 8.67 2.07
C LEU A 134 12.54 9.74 1.43
N LEU A 135 12.53 10.97 1.98
CA LEU A 135 13.41 12.04 1.52
C LEU A 135 14.88 11.65 1.68
N GLY A 136 15.27 11.05 2.81
CA GLY A 136 16.62 10.55 3.02
C GLY A 136 17.03 9.48 2.01
N GLY A 137 16.12 8.55 1.67
CA GLY A 137 16.35 7.57 0.61
C GLY A 137 16.47 8.21 -0.78
N VAL A 138 15.62 9.19 -1.11
CA VAL A 138 15.69 9.98 -2.34
C VAL A 138 17.04 10.68 -2.45
N VAL A 139 17.47 11.41 -1.41
CA VAL A 139 18.77 12.09 -1.40
C VAL A 139 19.91 11.09 -1.52
N SER A 140 19.85 9.98 -0.78
CA SER A 140 20.85 8.92 -0.85
C SER A 140 21.03 8.39 -2.28
N GLY A 141 19.94 8.08 -2.98
CA GLY A 141 20.05 7.56 -4.35
C GLY A 141 20.39 8.62 -5.39
N ALA A 142 19.94 9.87 -5.22
CA ALA A 142 20.37 10.98 -6.06
C ALA A 142 21.90 11.18 -5.99
N LEU A 143 22.48 11.10 -4.79
CA LEU A 143 23.93 11.19 -4.58
C LEU A 143 24.69 10.04 -5.25
N ILE A 144 24.15 8.81 -5.22
CA ILE A 144 24.74 7.65 -5.92
C ILE A 144 24.71 7.85 -7.43
N LEU A 145 23.63 8.44 -7.95
CA LEU A 145 23.47 8.75 -9.37
C LEU A 145 24.25 10.01 -9.80
N GLY A 146 24.97 10.68 -8.89
CA GLY A 146 25.71 11.90 -9.18
C GLY A 146 24.83 13.14 -9.42
N ARG A 147 23.55 13.10 -9.04
CA ARG A 147 22.59 14.21 -9.19
C ARG A 147 22.57 15.07 -7.94
N TYR A 148 23.13 16.28 -8.03
CA TYR A 148 23.22 17.21 -6.90
C TYR A 148 22.07 18.22 -6.85
N ASP A 149 21.42 18.51 -7.99
CA ASP A 149 20.21 19.32 -8.02
C ASP A 149 18.99 18.44 -7.69
N LEU A 150 18.74 18.27 -6.40
CA LEU A 150 17.58 17.51 -5.91
C LEU A 150 16.24 18.09 -6.39
N THR A 151 16.18 19.39 -6.68
CA THR A 151 14.94 20.02 -7.10
C THR A 151 14.69 19.85 -8.59
N GLY A 152 15.61 20.33 -9.43
CA GLY A 152 15.47 20.35 -10.89
C GLY A 152 15.66 18.99 -11.55
N GLU A 153 16.54 18.14 -11.02
CA GLU A 153 16.87 16.85 -11.64
C GLU A 153 16.12 15.65 -11.03
N VAL A 154 15.53 15.82 -9.84
CA VAL A 154 14.91 14.71 -9.09
C VAL A 154 13.44 14.98 -8.78
N LEU A 155 13.14 15.99 -7.95
CA LEU A 155 11.77 16.21 -7.47
C LEU A 155 10.83 16.73 -8.57
N ILE A 156 11.22 17.77 -9.32
CA ILE A 156 10.36 18.35 -10.37
C ILE A 156 10.02 17.31 -11.46
N PRO A 157 10.99 16.58 -12.04
CA PRO A 157 10.69 15.57 -13.05
C PRO A 157 9.77 14.46 -12.52
N SER A 158 9.98 14.02 -11.28
CA SER A 158 9.16 13.00 -10.63
C SER A 158 7.71 13.47 -10.41
N PHE A 159 7.53 14.71 -9.93
CA PHE A 159 6.22 15.26 -9.60
C PHE A 159 5.42 15.69 -10.84
N ALA A 160 6.11 16.05 -11.93
CA ALA A 160 5.50 16.48 -13.18
C ALA A 160 5.02 15.33 -14.08
N THR A 161 5.10 14.07 -13.61
CA THR A 161 4.59 12.92 -14.38
C THR A 161 3.07 12.82 -14.32
N THR A 162 2.47 12.28 -15.38
CA THR A 162 1.02 12.01 -15.42
C THR A 162 0.58 11.11 -14.26
N ASN A 163 1.40 10.11 -13.88
CA ASN A 163 1.11 9.24 -12.74
C ASN A 163 1.03 10.02 -11.42
N SER A 164 2.02 10.87 -11.13
CA SER A 164 2.01 11.74 -9.94
C SER A 164 0.80 12.68 -9.92
N ALA A 165 0.46 13.29 -11.07
CA ALA A 165 -0.72 14.15 -11.18
C ALA A 165 -2.03 13.38 -10.96
N SER A 166 -2.18 12.21 -11.58
CA SER A 166 -3.36 11.34 -11.44
C SER A 166 -3.60 10.94 -9.99
N ILE A 167 -2.53 10.60 -9.25
CA ILE A 167 -2.58 10.24 -7.83
C ILE A 167 -2.98 11.44 -6.97
N LEU A 168 -2.39 12.63 -7.22
CA LEU A 168 -2.74 13.84 -6.49
C LEU A 168 -4.21 14.23 -6.70
N VAL A 169 -4.70 14.23 -7.94
CA VAL A 169 -6.10 14.55 -8.22
C VAL A 169 -7.00 13.56 -7.49
N LEU A 170 -6.73 12.27 -7.60
CA LEU A 170 -7.57 11.25 -6.97
C LEU A 170 -7.57 11.34 -5.44
N TYR A 171 -6.38 11.34 -4.83
CA TYR A 171 -6.24 11.18 -3.38
C TYR A 171 -6.38 12.52 -2.64
N LEU A 172 -5.65 13.54 -3.09
CA LEU A 172 -5.67 14.85 -2.42
C LEU A 172 -7.00 15.55 -2.67
N TRP A 173 -7.46 15.62 -3.93
CA TRP A 173 -8.60 16.47 -4.29
C TRP A 173 -9.94 15.74 -4.25
N LEU A 174 -10.07 14.62 -4.95
CA LEU A 174 -11.37 13.95 -5.09
C LEU A 174 -11.78 13.22 -3.80
N LEU A 175 -10.90 12.38 -3.26
CA LEU A 175 -11.13 11.67 -2.00
C LEU A 175 -11.18 12.65 -0.82
N GLY A 176 -10.13 13.47 -0.64
CA GLY A 176 -10.10 14.51 0.39
C GLY A 176 -11.32 15.42 0.33
N GLY A 177 -11.67 15.90 -0.86
CA GLY A 177 -12.85 16.72 -1.08
C GLY A 177 -14.17 16.05 -0.70
N LEU A 178 -14.39 14.80 -1.15
CA LEU A 178 -15.62 14.06 -0.85
C LEU A 178 -15.77 13.84 0.65
N MET A 179 -14.68 13.46 1.32
CA MET A 179 -14.65 13.28 2.77
C MET A 179 -14.92 14.59 3.51
N GLY A 180 -14.36 15.70 3.03
CA GLY A 180 -14.62 17.04 3.54
C GLY A 180 -16.10 17.43 3.44
N VAL A 181 -16.74 17.17 2.29
CA VAL A 181 -18.17 17.42 2.08
C VAL A 181 -19.04 16.54 2.97
N TRP A 182 -18.71 15.25 3.12
CA TRP A 182 -19.44 14.35 4.04
C TRP A 182 -19.33 14.74 5.50
N SER A 183 -18.15 15.17 5.93
CA SER A 183 -17.93 15.72 7.28
C SER A 183 -18.80 16.96 7.51
N ARG A 184 -18.81 17.89 6.55
CA ARG A 184 -19.56 19.16 6.67
C ARG A 184 -21.08 18.99 6.56
N THR A 185 -21.55 18.00 5.82
CA THR A 185 -22.99 17.67 5.72
C THR A 185 -23.49 16.85 6.89
N GLY A 186 -22.61 16.19 7.65
CA GLY A 186 -22.99 15.21 8.67
C GLY A 186 -23.63 13.95 8.09
N ALA A 187 -23.51 13.72 6.78
CA ALA A 187 -24.15 12.62 6.06
C ALA A 187 -23.80 11.25 6.67
N ALA A 188 -22.53 11.14 7.04
CA ALA A 188 -21.91 9.94 7.55
C ALA A 188 -22.44 9.60 8.97
N GLN A 189 -22.60 10.62 9.83
CA GLN A 189 -23.25 10.51 11.15
C GLN A 189 -24.74 10.13 11.00
N ALA A 190 -25.47 10.80 10.11
CA ALA A 190 -26.89 10.52 9.87
C ALA A 190 -27.13 9.07 9.43
N PHE A 191 -26.28 8.54 8.57
CA PHE A 191 -26.33 7.14 8.15
C PHE A 191 -26.12 6.18 9.33
N ALA A 192 -25.09 6.39 10.13
CA ALA A 192 -24.77 5.48 11.20
C ALA A 192 -25.77 5.58 12.38
N GLU A 193 -26.40 6.73 12.63
CA GLU A 193 -27.57 6.86 13.51
C GLU A 193 -28.77 6.05 12.99
N PHE A 194 -29.07 6.13 11.69
CA PHE A 194 -30.16 5.37 11.07
C PHE A 194 -29.96 3.85 11.19
N VAL A 195 -28.76 3.36 10.82
CA VAL A 195 -28.43 1.93 10.93
C VAL A 195 -28.55 1.49 12.38
N THR A 196 -28.05 2.31 13.29
CA THR A 196 -28.07 1.96 14.71
C THR A 196 -29.50 1.86 15.25
N ALA A 197 -30.33 2.89 15.04
CA ALA A 197 -31.71 2.90 15.53
C ALA A 197 -32.56 1.73 14.99
N ARG A 198 -32.22 1.21 13.81
CA ARG A 198 -32.98 0.14 13.16
C ARG A 198 -32.52 -1.27 13.54
N PHE A 199 -31.22 -1.47 13.77
CA PHE A 199 -30.61 -2.80 13.84
C PHE A 199 -30.05 -3.17 15.22
N VAL A 200 -29.76 -2.21 16.10
CA VAL A 200 -29.24 -2.52 17.44
C VAL A 200 -30.37 -2.90 18.40
N ARG A 201 -30.23 -4.06 19.05
CA ARG A 201 -31.17 -4.63 20.03
C ARG A 201 -30.47 -5.17 21.30
N GLY A 202 -29.15 -5.03 21.37
CA GLY A 202 -28.31 -5.80 22.27
C GLY A 202 -26.81 -5.67 21.96
N PRO A 203 -25.93 -6.19 22.83
CA PRO A 203 -24.47 -6.17 22.66
C PRO A 203 -23.98 -6.76 21.33
N ARG A 204 -24.52 -7.93 20.96
CA ARG A 204 -24.16 -8.65 19.72
C ARG A 204 -24.47 -7.80 18.50
N SER A 205 -25.67 -7.24 18.46
CA SER A 205 -26.10 -6.38 17.35
C SER A 205 -25.35 -5.05 17.32
N ALA A 206 -24.97 -4.47 18.47
CA ALA A 206 -24.16 -3.26 18.51
C ALA A 206 -22.77 -3.50 17.88
N LYS A 207 -22.11 -4.60 18.28
CA LYS A 207 -20.82 -5.02 17.70
C LYS A 207 -20.92 -5.34 16.21
N LEU A 208 -21.97 -6.06 15.81
CA LEU A 208 -22.19 -6.41 14.40
C LEU A 208 -22.45 -5.17 13.53
N VAL A 209 -23.20 -4.20 14.06
CA VAL A 209 -23.40 -2.90 13.39
C VAL A 209 -22.08 -2.15 13.27
N ALA A 210 -21.27 -2.08 14.34
CA ALA A 210 -19.94 -1.47 14.27
C ALA A 210 -19.04 -2.12 13.22
N TRP A 211 -18.99 -3.45 13.19
CA TRP A 211 -18.24 -4.21 12.19
C TRP A 211 -18.75 -3.94 10.77
N LEU A 212 -20.08 -3.98 10.56
CA LEU A 212 -20.67 -3.74 9.24
C LEU A 212 -20.41 -2.31 8.75
N LEU A 213 -20.52 -1.32 9.63
CA LEU A 213 -20.21 0.06 9.30
C LEU A 213 -18.74 0.21 8.89
N GLY A 214 -17.79 -0.37 9.63
CA GLY A 214 -16.38 -0.39 9.22
C GLY A 214 -16.16 -1.01 7.84
N VAL A 215 -16.83 -2.13 7.55
CA VAL A 215 -16.79 -2.77 6.22
C VAL A 215 -17.37 -1.88 5.13
N VAL A 216 -18.44 -1.12 5.40
CA VAL A 216 -19.03 -0.18 4.44
C VAL A 216 -18.15 1.05 4.24
N PHE A 217 -17.46 1.50 5.29
CA PHE A 217 -16.63 2.71 5.30
C PHE A 217 -15.15 2.48 4.95
N PHE A 218 -14.80 1.31 4.40
CA PHE A 218 -13.43 0.86 4.08
C PHE A 218 -12.57 1.78 3.18
N GLN A 219 -13.13 2.86 2.62
CA GLN A 219 -12.44 3.75 1.66
C GLN A 219 -11.19 4.46 2.22
N GLY A 220 -11.02 4.57 3.55
CA GLY A 220 -9.82 5.15 4.15
C GLY A 220 -9.71 4.90 5.66
N GLY A 221 -8.57 4.39 6.11
CA GLY A 221 -8.37 3.92 7.50
C GLY A 221 -8.73 4.96 8.56
N THR A 222 -8.19 6.17 8.45
CA THR A 222 -8.39 7.28 9.39
C THR A 222 -9.86 7.74 9.50
N VAL A 223 -10.54 7.94 8.37
CA VAL A 223 -11.92 8.46 8.40
C VAL A 223 -12.96 7.39 8.63
N SER A 224 -12.72 6.17 8.15
CA SER A 224 -13.52 5.01 8.57
C SER A 224 -13.51 4.91 10.09
N THR A 225 -12.31 4.96 10.68
CA THR A 225 -12.12 4.87 12.13
C THR A 225 -12.86 5.97 12.89
N VAL A 226 -12.67 7.23 12.49
CA VAL A 226 -13.31 8.37 13.17
C VAL A 226 -14.81 8.27 13.10
N LEU A 227 -15.32 8.04 11.89
CA LEU A 227 -16.74 8.04 11.67
C LEU A 227 -17.42 6.87 12.36
N VAL A 228 -16.94 5.65 12.11
CA VAL A 228 -17.52 4.45 12.69
C VAL A 228 -17.44 4.55 14.20
N GLY A 229 -16.25 4.86 14.75
CA GLY A 229 -16.03 4.97 16.19
C GLY A 229 -16.97 5.97 16.86
N THR A 230 -17.04 7.21 16.35
CA THR A 230 -17.87 8.26 16.95
C THR A 230 -19.36 7.97 16.85
N THR A 231 -19.83 7.35 15.77
CA THR A 231 -21.27 7.09 15.65
C THR A 231 -21.73 5.87 16.45
N VAL A 232 -20.91 4.82 16.54
CA VAL A 232 -21.35 3.57 17.21
C VAL A 232 -21.12 3.62 18.72
N LYS A 233 -20.18 4.44 19.20
CA LYS A 233 -19.82 4.53 20.62
C LYS A 233 -21.03 4.77 21.53
N PRO A 234 -21.86 5.81 21.34
CA PRO A 234 -22.96 6.09 22.29
C PRO A 234 -23.92 4.91 22.48
N ILE A 235 -24.05 4.07 21.45
CA ILE A 235 -24.95 2.92 21.49
C ILE A 235 -24.25 1.68 22.03
N ALA A 236 -22.99 1.47 21.67
CA ALA A 236 -22.16 0.43 22.26
C ALA A 236 -22.07 0.59 23.79
N ASP A 237 -21.97 1.85 24.27
CA ASP A 237 -21.96 2.19 25.69
C ASP A 237 -23.29 1.80 26.38
N GLN A 238 -24.44 2.11 25.76
CA GLN A 238 -25.76 1.74 26.27
C GLN A 238 -25.93 0.22 26.35
N GLU A 239 -25.36 -0.50 25.39
CA GLU A 239 -25.36 -1.96 25.31
C GLU A 239 -24.19 -2.59 26.08
N ARG A 240 -23.51 -1.82 26.95
CA ARG A 240 -22.43 -2.28 27.85
C ARG A 240 -21.25 -2.95 27.15
N VAL A 241 -20.96 -2.60 25.90
CA VAL A 241 -19.78 -3.09 25.16
C VAL A 241 -18.56 -2.35 25.69
N SER A 242 -17.52 -3.08 26.09
CA SER A 242 -16.27 -2.44 26.56
C SER A 242 -15.66 -1.58 25.47
N HIS A 243 -15.01 -0.46 25.83
CA HIS A 243 -14.39 0.38 24.82
C HIS A 243 -13.22 -0.34 24.13
N GLU A 244 -12.54 -1.29 24.80
CA GLU A 244 -11.52 -2.16 24.19
C GLU A 244 -12.12 -3.07 23.09
N GLU A 245 -13.28 -3.69 23.33
CA GLU A 245 -14.00 -4.46 22.30
C GLU A 245 -14.31 -3.58 21.08
N LEU A 246 -14.80 -2.37 21.34
CA LEU A 246 -15.23 -1.47 20.30
C LEU A 246 -14.05 -0.94 19.47
N ALA A 247 -12.98 -0.50 20.13
CA ALA A 247 -11.75 -0.04 19.51
C ALA A 247 -11.15 -1.13 18.61
N TYR A 248 -11.10 -2.37 19.09
CA TYR A 248 -10.60 -3.51 18.30
C TYR A 248 -11.44 -3.79 17.05
N ILE A 249 -12.77 -3.68 17.12
CA ILE A 249 -13.66 -3.84 15.96
C ILE A 249 -13.44 -2.72 14.96
N VAL A 250 -13.41 -1.46 15.42
CA VAL A 250 -13.24 -0.28 14.56
C VAL A 250 -11.90 -0.31 13.85
N ASP A 251 -10.80 -0.59 14.56
CA ASP A 251 -9.45 -0.61 13.98
C ASP A 251 -9.27 -1.79 12.98
N SER A 252 -9.77 -2.98 13.32
CA SER A 252 -9.69 -4.15 12.43
C SER A 252 -10.57 -4.04 11.19
N THR A 253 -11.57 -3.16 11.20
CA THR A 253 -12.41 -2.83 10.05
C THR A 253 -12.01 -1.50 9.40
N ALA A 254 -10.80 -1.01 9.69
CA ALA A 254 -10.17 0.11 8.99
C ALA A 254 -9.18 -0.42 7.93
N SER A 255 -7.89 -0.53 8.26
CA SER A 255 -6.84 -0.91 7.31
C SER A 255 -6.93 -2.37 6.79
N PRO A 256 -7.28 -3.39 7.62
CA PRO A 256 -7.40 -4.76 7.11
C PRO A 256 -8.48 -4.94 6.05
N ILE A 257 -9.68 -4.39 6.25
CA ILE A 257 -10.74 -4.50 5.24
C ILE A 257 -10.40 -3.69 3.97
N ALA A 258 -9.68 -2.58 4.09
CA ALA A 258 -9.21 -1.80 2.95
C ALA A 258 -8.26 -2.60 2.03
N SER A 259 -7.56 -3.61 2.56
CA SER A 259 -6.75 -4.54 1.77
C SER A 259 -7.60 -5.57 1.01
N GLN A 260 -8.79 -5.89 1.51
CA GLN A 260 -9.69 -6.89 0.92
C GLN A 260 -10.65 -6.29 -0.11
N LEU A 261 -11.23 -5.15 0.23
CA LEU A 261 -12.10 -4.40 -0.67
C LEU A 261 -11.22 -3.41 -1.43
N ALA A 262 -10.51 -3.90 -2.44
CA ALA A 262 -9.57 -3.14 -3.28
C ALA A 262 -10.23 -2.05 -4.18
N PHE A 263 -11.42 -1.57 -3.83
CA PHE A 263 -12.13 -0.48 -4.52
C PHE A 263 -11.93 0.87 -3.79
N ASN A 264 -10.69 1.12 -3.39
CA ASN A 264 -10.25 2.33 -2.69
C ASN A 264 -8.94 2.85 -3.33
N ALA A 265 -8.23 3.76 -2.67
CA ALA A 265 -7.01 4.35 -3.20
C ALA A 265 -5.77 3.43 -3.17
N TRP A 266 -5.85 2.26 -2.51
CA TRP A 266 -4.68 1.41 -2.27
C TRP A 266 -4.08 0.79 -3.52
N PRO A 267 -4.86 0.25 -4.49
CA PRO A 267 -4.27 -0.28 -5.72
C PRO A 267 -3.52 0.80 -6.51
N GLY A 268 -4.11 1.99 -6.63
CA GLY A 268 -3.48 3.13 -7.29
C GLY A 268 -2.22 3.63 -6.59
N TYR A 269 -2.16 3.48 -5.27
CA TYR A 269 -0.95 3.77 -4.50
C TYR A 269 0.13 2.71 -4.69
N VAL A 270 -0.20 1.46 -4.39
CA VAL A 270 0.77 0.36 -4.31
C VAL A 270 1.34 0.00 -5.68
N GLN A 271 0.57 0.16 -6.76
CA GLN A 271 1.07 -0.05 -8.12
C GLN A 271 2.33 0.78 -8.41
N ALA A 272 2.49 1.94 -7.78
CA ALA A 272 3.64 2.81 -8.01
C ALA A 272 4.98 2.22 -7.52
N PHE A 273 4.96 1.21 -6.63
CA PHE A 273 6.17 0.65 -6.00
C PHE A 273 6.53 -0.75 -6.45
N ILE A 274 5.61 -1.42 -7.14
CA ILE A 274 5.79 -2.83 -7.51
C ILE A 274 6.29 -3.02 -8.93
N PHE A 275 6.77 -1.96 -9.59
CA PHE A 275 7.44 -2.13 -10.87
C PHE A 275 8.74 -2.91 -10.69
N VAL A 276 8.94 -3.94 -11.51
CA VAL A 276 10.17 -4.73 -11.58
C VAL A 276 10.64 -4.80 -13.03
N SER A 277 11.92 -4.48 -13.28
CA SER A 277 12.48 -4.57 -14.64
C SER A 277 12.48 -6.01 -15.13
N GLY A 278 12.17 -6.21 -16.41
CA GLY A 278 12.13 -7.53 -17.03
C GLY A 278 10.89 -8.37 -16.70
N VAL A 279 9.96 -7.86 -15.89
CA VAL A 279 8.72 -8.56 -15.52
C VAL A 279 7.54 -7.99 -16.31
N SER A 280 7.12 -8.70 -17.36
CA SER A 280 6.12 -8.22 -18.33
C SER A 280 4.75 -7.94 -17.70
N PHE A 281 4.27 -8.78 -16.78
CA PHE A 281 2.98 -8.62 -16.11
C PHE A 281 2.95 -7.52 -15.03
N LEU A 282 4.04 -6.76 -14.87
CA LEU A 282 4.11 -5.55 -14.04
C LEU A 282 4.55 -4.32 -14.85
N ALA A 283 4.65 -4.45 -16.18
CA ALA A 283 5.23 -3.43 -17.04
C ALA A 283 4.42 -2.14 -17.04
N THR A 284 3.10 -2.24 -17.14
CA THR A 284 2.21 -1.07 -17.19
C THR A 284 1.55 -0.80 -15.85
N GLU A 285 1.02 0.42 -15.69
CA GLU A 285 0.19 0.78 -14.54
C GLU A 285 -1.05 -0.12 -14.43
N SER A 286 -1.73 -0.39 -15.54
CA SER A 286 -2.89 -1.27 -15.56
C SER A 286 -2.55 -2.70 -15.14
N ASP A 287 -1.40 -3.24 -15.57
CA ASP A 287 -0.99 -4.60 -15.21
C ASP A 287 -0.69 -4.70 -13.71
N ARG A 288 -0.03 -3.68 -13.14
CA ARG A 288 0.25 -3.62 -11.69
C ARG A 288 -1.03 -3.47 -10.85
N ILE A 289 -2.02 -2.72 -11.34
CA ILE A 289 -3.33 -2.66 -10.70
C ILE A 289 -4.03 -4.03 -10.79
N ALA A 290 -4.00 -4.69 -11.94
CA ALA A 290 -4.56 -6.03 -12.10
C ALA A 290 -3.90 -7.06 -11.18
N PHE A 291 -2.57 -7.02 -11.07
CA PHE A 291 -1.79 -7.84 -10.14
C PHE A 291 -2.20 -7.61 -8.68
N PHE A 292 -2.44 -6.35 -8.28
CA PHE A 292 -2.99 -6.04 -6.95
C PHE A 292 -4.31 -6.78 -6.72
N PHE A 293 -5.27 -6.71 -7.65
CA PHE A 293 -6.56 -7.40 -7.51
C PHE A 293 -6.40 -8.93 -7.44
N GLN A 294 -5.47 -9.50 -8.21
CA GLN A 294 -5.17 -10.94 -8.15
C GLN A 294 -4.55 -11.36 -6.82
N SER A 295 -3.88 -10.45 -6.11
CA SER A 295 -3.26 -10.73 -4.82
C SER A 295 -4.23 -10.75 -3.64
N VAL A 296 -5.41 -10.12 -3.76
CA VAL A 296 -6.39 -9.97 -2.67
C VAL A 296 -6.72 -11.29 -1.95
N PRO A 297 -6.98 -12.43 -2.64
CA PRO A 297 -7.27 -13.70 -1.99
C PRO A 297 -6.12 -14.24 -1.12
N PHE A 298 -4.89 -13.75 -1.33
CA PHE A 298 -3.69 -14.17 -0.61
C PHE A 298 -3.33 -13.24 0.55
N CYS A 299 -4.05 -12.13 0.77
CA CYS A 299 -3.90 -11.26 1.94
C CYS A 299 -4.50 -11.93 3.21
N PHE A 300 -3.91 -13.07 3.61
CA PHE A 300 -4.44 -13.95 4.65
C PHE A 300 -4.58 -13.28 6.02
N TYR A 301 -3.66 -12.41 6.44
CA TYR A 301 -3.80 -11.68 7.70
C TYR A 301 -5.02 -10.78 7.67
N ALA A 302 -5.22 -10.01 6.60
CA ALA A 302 -6.39 -9.15 6.48
C ALA A 302 -7.69 -9.96 6.49
N ILE A 303 -7.73 -11.14 5.83
CA ILE A 303 -8.87 -12.08 5.91
C ILE A 303 -9.10 -12.49 7.37
N PHE A 304 -8.06 -12.96 8.06
CA PHE A 304 -8.17 -13.47 9.43
C PHE A 304 -8.51 -12.38 10.45
N ALA A 305 -8.01 -11.15 10.28
CA ALA A 305 -8.34 -10.01 11.14
C ALA A 305 -9.81 -9.60 11.00
N VAL A 306 -10.30 -9.45 9.76
CA VAL A 306 -11.70 -9.10 9.48
C VAL A 306 -12.65 -10.21 9.93
N LEU A 307 -12.32 -11.47 9.63
CA LEU A 307 -13.11 -12.62 10.06
C LEU A 307 -13.07 -12.79 11.59
N GLY A 308 -11.91 -12.60 12.21
CA GLY A 308 -11.74 -12.69 13.66
C GLY A 308 -12.62 -11.68 14.40
N THR A 309 -12.68 -10.44 13.91
CA THR A 309 -13.55 -9.40 14.48
C THR A 309 -15.03 -9.61 14.17
N PHE A 310 -15.38 -10.17 13.01
CA PHE A 310 -16.74 -10.62 12.75
C PHE A 310 -17.18 -11.68 13.77
N LEU A 311 -16.34 -12.68 14.01
CA LEU A 311 -16.59 -13.76 14.95
C LEU A 311 -16.68 -13.25 16.40
N LEU A 312 -15.87 -12.26 16.77
CA LEU A 312 -16.00 -11.54 18.05
C LEU A 312 -17.34 -10.81 18.17
N SER A 313 -17.79 -10.16 17.09
CA SER A 313 -19.05 -9.41 17.05
C SER A 313 -20.27 -10.30 17.25
N VAL A 314 -20.23 -11.54 16.73
CA VAL A 314 -21.29 -12.54 16.95
C VAL A 314 -21.08 -13.40 18.21
N GLU A 315 -20.15 -13.03 19.09
CA GLU A 315 -19.79 -13.74 20.33
C GLU A 315 -19.32 -15.20 20.14
N LYS A 316 -18.63 -15.47 19.04
CA LYS A 316 -17.97 -16.75 18.78
C LYS A 316 -16.49 -16.56 18.40
N PRO A 317 -15.69 -15.83 19.19
CA PRO A 317 -14.28 -15.60 18.85
C PRO A 317 -13.53 -16.94 18.81
N LEU A 318 -12.70 -17.14 17.78
CA LEU A 318 -11.81 -18.31 17.69
C LEU A 318 -10.74 -18.29 18.79
N PHE A 319 -10.28 -17.09 19.11
CA PHE A 319 -9.35 -16.82 20.20
C PHE A 319 -9.71 -15.49 20.87
N LEU A 320 -9.51 -15.43 22.17
CA LEU A 320 -9.73 -14.22 22.97
C LEU A 320 -8.57 -14.04 23.94
N GLY A 321 -7.82 -12.95 23.79
CA GLY A 321 -6.75 -12.62 24.71
C GLY A 321 -7.29 -12.40 26.14
N LYS A 322 -6.46 -12.69 27.14
CA LYS A 322 -6.86 -12.59 28.56
C LYS A 322 -7.40 -11.20 28.91
N GLN A 323 -6.71 -10.14 28.48
CA GLN A 323 -7.08 -8.75 28.77
C GLN A 323 -8.42 -8.38 28.12
N LEU A 324 -8.64 -8.74 26.85
CA LEU A 324 -9.91 -8.47 26.18
C LEU A 324 -11.05 -9.25 26.84
N LYS A 325 -10.80 -10.50 27.27
CA LYS A 325 -11.77 -11.30 28.03
C LYS A 325 -12.16 -10.64 29.34
N GLU A 326 -11.19 -10.12 30.08
CA GLU A 326 -11.42 -9.42 31.34
C GLU A 326 -12.22 -8.11 31.12
N ALA A 327 -11.91 -7.35 30.07
CA ALA A 327 -12.65 -6.16 29.68
C ALA A 327 -14.12 -6.47 29.31
N MET A 328 -14.33 -7.54 28.54
CA MET A 328 -15.68 -8.03 28.21
C MET A 328 -16.48 -8.39 29.45
N VAL A 329 -15.91 -9.18 30.37
CA VAL A 329 -16.60 -9.59 31.60
C VAL A 329 -16.92 -8.37 32.47
N ARG A 330 -15.95 -7.45 32.64
CA ARG A 330 -16.11 -6.21 33.39
C ARG A 330 -17.30 -5.40 32.88
N ALA A 331 -17.34 -5.10 31.57
CA ALA A 331 -18.40 -4.28 31.01
C ALA A 331 -19.79 -4.95 31.12
N ARG A 332 -19.87 -6.27 30.91
CA ARG A 332 -21.15 -7.00 30.98
C ARG A 332 -21.70 -7.12 32.41
N GLU A 333 -20.83 -7.45 33.38
CA GLU A 333 -21.24 -7.74 34.77
C GLU A 333 -21.40 -6.48 35.62
N THR A 334 -20.47 -5.51 35.50
CA THR A 334 -20.46 -4.33 36.38
C THR A 334 -20.97 -3.07 35.69
N GLY A 335 -21.02 -3.05 34.35
CA GLY A 335 -21.33 -1.85 33.57
C GLY A 335 -20.16 -0.87 33.42
N ALA A 336 -18.99 -1.18 33.99
CA ALA A 336 -17.79 -0.36 33.80
C ALA A 336 -17.16 -0.63 32.43
N LEU A 337 -17.29 0.33 31.51
CA LEU A 337 -16.81 0.21 30.12
C LEU A 337 -15.29 0.29 30.01
N ASP A 338 -14.66 1.07 30.91
CA ASP A 338 -13.22 1.31 30.97
C ASP A 338 -12.54 0.58 32.12
N ALA A 339 -11.22 0.37 32.00
CA ALA A 339 -10.40 -0.09 33.12
C ALA A 339 -10.33 0.96 34.24
N PRO A 340 -10.14 0.58 35.52
CA PRO A 340 -10.12 1.53 36.64
C PRO A 340 -9.03 2.61 36.55
N ASP A 341 -7.93 2.31 35.85
CA ASP A 341 -6.76 3.15 35.63
C ASP A 341 -6.69 3.75 34.20
N ALA A 342 -7.72 3.53 33.38
CA ALA A 342 -7.80 4.07 32.03
C ALA A 342 -7.83 5.60 32.06
N ALA A 343 -7.08 6.22 31.14
CA ALA A 343 -7.08 7.67 30.94
C ALA A 343 -7.41 8.00 29.47
N PRO A 344 -8.67 7.82 29.02
CA PRO A 344 -9.05 8.03 27.64
C PRO A 344 -8.68 9.44 27.15
N LEU A 345 -8.11 9.50 25.96
CA LEU A 345 -7.83 10.75 25.26
C LEU A 345 -9.16 11.37 24.81
N ALA A 346 -9.69 12.32 25.59
CA ALA A 346 -10.92 13.01 25.24
C ALA A 346 -10.69 14.03 24.12
N ALA A 347 -11.02 13.67 22.88
CA ALA A 347 -11.05 14.64 21.79
C ALA A 347 -12.45 15.27 21.67
N LYS A 348 -12.67 16.36 22.41
CA LYS A 348 -13.87 17.21 22.24
C LYS A 348 -14.03 17.71 20.79
N GLU A 349 -12.93 17.84 20.06
CA GLU A 349 -12.88 18.28 18.64
C GLU A 349 -13.39 17.21 17.66
N LEU A 350 -13.35 15.92 18.01
CA LEU A 350 -13.78 14.81 17.13
C LEU A 350 -15.22 14.37 17.40
N GLN A 351 -15.81 14.77 18.53
CA GLN A 351 -17.17 14.38 18.93
C GLN A 351 -18.29 15.27 18.36
N GLY A 352 -17.98 16.16 17.41
CA GLY A 352 -18.97 17.03 16.78
C GLY A 352 -18.89 16.96 15.26
N SER A 353 -20.01 16.64 14.60
CA SER A 353 -20.12 16.93 13.16
C SER A 353 -20.10 18.44 13.00
N ASN A 354 -19.19 18.95 12.17
CA ASN A 354 -19.03 20.37 11.93
C ASN A 354 -20.12 20.85 10.95
N VAL A 355 -21.39 20.60 11.28
CA VAL A 355 -22.55 20.87 10.42
C VAL A 355 -22.95 22.34 10.58
N PRO A 356 -23.06 23.11 9.48
CA PRO A 356 -23.48 24.51 9.55
C PRO A 356 -24.85 24.66 10.25
N GLU A 357 -25.01 25.75 11.02
CA GLU A 357 -26.27 26.05 11.69
C GLU A 357 -27.43 26.12 10.69
N GLY A 358 -28.53 25.41 10.99
CA GLY A 358 -29.70 25.33 10.12
C GLY A 358 -29.63 24.26 9.03
N TYR A 359 -28.47 23.61 8.82
CA TYR A 359 -28.37 22.46 7.94
C TYR A 359 -28.83 21.19 8.65
N LYS A 360 -29.71 20.41 8.00
CA LYS A 360 -30.21 19.14 8.56
C LYS A 360 -29.56 17.97 7.83
N PRO A 361 -28.69 17.18 8.48
CA PRO A 361 -28.11 15.98 7.88
C PRO A 361 -29.17 15.00 7.39
N HIS A 362 -28.91 14.31 6.28
CA HIS A 362 -29.81 13.28 5.75
C HIS A 362 -29.04 12.08 5.19
N ILE A 363 -29.55 10.87 5.44
CA ILE A 363 -28.91 9.61 5.05
C ILE A 363 -28.61 9.50 3.55
N LEU A 364 -29.44 10.11 2.70
CA LEU A 364 -29.26 10.05 1.24
C LEU A 364 -28.00 10.78 0.77
N GLU A 365 -27.52 11.77 1.53
CA GLU A 365 -26.27 12.48 1.22
C GLU A 365 -25.05 11.57 1.39
N PHE A 366 -25.22 10.44 2.07
CA PHE A 366 -24.22 9.39 2.15
C PHE A 366 -24.45 8.31 1.09
N PHE A 367 -25.66 7.74 1.07
CA PHE A 367 -25.99 6.62 0.18
C PHE A 367 -25.88 6.94 -1.31
N LEU A 368 -26.31 8.13 -1.74
CA LEU A 368 -26.31 8.46 -3.17
C LEU A 368 -24.89 8.67 -3.71
N PRO A 369 -24.00 9.46 -3.07
CA PRO A 369 -22.60 9.55 -3.50
C PRO A 369 -21.86 8.21 -3.41
N LEU A 370 -22.02 7.45 -2.32
CA LEU A 370 -21.37 6.14 -2.18
C LEU A 370 -21.87 5.14 -3.25
N GLY A 371 -23.18 5.08 -3.46
CA GLY A 371 -23.79 4.23 -4.48
C GLY A 371 -23.33 4.61 -5.89
N THR A 372 -23.20 5.91 -6.17
CA THR A 372 -22.67 6.41 -7.44
C THR A 372 -21.20 6.02 -7.64
N LEU A 373 -20.39 6.16 -6.59
CA LEU A 373 -18.98 5.75 -6.60
C LEU A 373 -18.86 4.25 -6.93
N ILE A 374 -19.57 3.40 -6.18
CA ILE A 374 -19.53 1.94 -6.38
C ILE A 374 -20.05 1.56 -7.76
N ALA A 375 -21.21 2.12 -8.17
CA ALA A 375 -21.81 1.80 -9.46
C ALA A 375 -20.91 2.19 -10.65
N LEU A 376 -20.23 3.33 -10.59
CA LEU A 376 -19.30 3.75 -11.64
C LEU A 376 -18.00 2.94 -11.61
N ALA A 377 -17.42 2.68 -10.44
CA ALA A 377 -16.20 1.88 -10.33
C ALA A 377 -16.42 0.45 -10.86
N VAL A 378 -17.51 -0.20 -10.46
CA VAL A 378 -17.87 -1.55 -10.92
C VAL A 378 -18.34 -1.53 -12.38
N GLY A 379 -19.16 -0.55 -12.78
CA GLY A 379 -19.67 -0.44 -14.13
C GLY A 379 -18.58 -0.24 -15.17
N THR A 380 -17.58 0.59 -14.87
CA THR A 380 -16.41 0.79 -15.73
C THR A 380 -15.51 -0.44 -15.79
N PHE A 381 -15.33 -1.14 -14.67
CA PHE A 381 -14.62 -2.42 -14.67
C PHE A 381 -15.28 -3.45 -15.57
N ILE A 382 -16.61 -3.60 -15.52
CA ILE A 382 -17.35 -4.53 -16.37
C ILE A 382 -17.29 -4.11 -17.85
N ALA A 383 -17.40 -2.81 -18.14
CA ALA A 383 -17.47 -2.30 -19.50
C ALA A 383 -16.11 -2.22 -20.21
N PHE A 384 -15.05 -1.87 -19.48
CA PHE A 384 -13.73 -1.54 -20.03
C PHE A 384 -12.60 -2.43 -19.49
N GLY A 385 -12.89 -3.40 -18.63
CA GLY A 385 -11.91 -4.31 -18.03
C GLY A 385 -11.05 -3.69 -16.91
N SER A 386 -11.20 -2.39 -16.63
CA SER A 386 -10.49 -1.70 -15.55
C SER A 386 -11.41 -0.65 -14.89
N PRO A 387 -11.34 -0.47 -13.56
CA PRO A 387 -12.18 0.49 -12.87
C PRO A 387 -11.66 1.92 -13.11
N ASN A 388 -12.50 2.81 -13.62
CA ASN A 388 -12.16 4.24 -13.71
C ASN A 388 -12.50 4.94 -12.39
N VAL A 389 -11.55 4.89 -11.47
CA VAL A 389 -11.70 5.39 -10.10
C VAL A 389 -11.83 6.91 -10.07
N HIS A 390 -11.16 7.64 -10.98
CA HIS A 390 -11.28 9.10 -11.08
C HIS A 390 -12.71 9.54 -11.42
N TRP A 391 -13.37 8.86 -12.35
CA TRP A 391 -14.76 9.16 -12.70
C TRP A 391 -15.71 8.85 -11.55
N ALA A 392 -15.50 7.71 -10.87
CA ALA A 392 -16.31 7.31 -9.73
C ALA A 392 -16.24 8.34 -8.59
N PHE A 393 -15.04 8.74 -8.17
CA PHE A 393 -14.87 9.74 -7.12
C PHE A 393 -15.29 11.15 -7.55
N GLY A 394 -15.03 11.53 -8.80
CA GLY A 394 -15.44 12.82 -9.35
C GLY A 394 -16.96 12.98 -9.36
N ALA A 395 -17.69 11.98 -9.87
CA ALA A 395 -19.14 12.00 -9.88
C ALA A 395 -19.74 11.98 -8.46
N ALA A 396 -19.17 11.17 -7.55
CA ALA A 396 -19.61 11.13 -6.17
C ALA A 396 -19.42 12.47 -5.45
N LEU A 397 -18.26 13.12 -5.62
CA LEU A 397 -17.98 14.45 -5.07
C LEU A 397 -18.95 15.50 -5.62
N LEU A 398 -19.16 15.53 -6.94
CA LEU A 398 -20.08 16.48 -7.56
C LEU A 398 -21.52 16.27 -7.08
N LEU A 399 -21.95 15.02 -6.94
CA LEU A 399 -23.27 14.70 -6.40
C LEU A 399 -23.40 15.13 -4.94
N ALA A 400 -22.42 14.81 -4.09
CA ALA A 400 -22.41 15.22 -2.68
C ALA A 400 -22.46 16.74 -2.54
N ALA A 401 -21.63 17.46 -3.29
CA ALA A 401 -21.61 18.91 -3.33
C ALA A 401 -22.93 19.50 -3.83
N GLY A 402 -23.49 18.94 -4.91
CA GLY A 402 -24.77 19.37 -5.47
C GLY A 402 -25.93 19.18 -4.50
N MET A 403 -25.98 18.04 -3.80
CA MET A 403 -26.98 17.79 -2.75
C MET A 403 -26.85 18.77 -1.59
N ALA A 404 -25.62 19.04 -1.14
CA ALA A 404 -25.37 19.99 -0.05
C ALA A 404 -25.87 21.40 -0.40
N LEU A 405 -25.53 21.90 -1.60
CA LEU A 405 -26.00 23.20 -2.10
C LEU A 405 -27.52 23.23 -2.29
N ALA A 406 -28.10 22.19 -2.87
CA ALA A 406 -29.55 22.10 -3.11
C ALA A 406 -30.36 22.11 -1.80
N LYS A 407 -29.78 21.60 -0.70
CA LYS A 407 -30.36 21.63 0.65
C LYS A 407 -30.10 22.94 1.41
N GLY A 408 -29.45 23.91 0.78
CA GLY A 408 -29.25 25.25 1.35
C GLY A 408 -27.93 25.44 2.08
N MET A 409 -26.95 24.54 1.95
CA MET A 409 -25.59 24.82 2.44
C MET A 409 -24.99 25.99 1.64
N SER A 410 -24.31 26.91 2.34
CA SER A 410 -23.62 28.01 1.66
C SER A 410 -22.42 27.48 0.85
N LEU A 411 -22.11 28.10 -0.29
CA LEU A 411 -20.91 27.77 -1.06
C LEU A 411 -19.63 27.93 -0.23
N LYS A 412 -19.61 28.89 0.69
CA LYS A 412 -18.49 29.11 1.60
C LYS A 412 -18.28 27.93 2.54
N ASP A 413 -19.35 27.41 3.15
CA ASP A 413 -19.28 26.23 4.03
C ASP A 413 -18.87 24.98 3.25
N LEU A 414 -19.39 24.81 2.03
CA LEU A 414 -19.00 23.71 1.15
C LEU A 414 -17.51 23.76 0.83
N ILE A 415 -17.00 24.92 0.39
CA ILE A 415 -15.58 25.10 0.08
C ILE A 415 -14.71 24.91 1.33
N THR A 416 -15.17 25.38 2.49
CA THR A 416 -14.46 25.17 3.77
C THR A 416 -14.37 23.68 4.09
N GLY A 417 -15.48 22.95 3.97
CA GLY A 417 -15.49 21.49 4.13
C GLY A 417 -14.53 20.79 3.17
N PHE A 418 -14.54 21.17 1.89
CA PHE A 418 -13.61 20.66 0.89
C PHE A 418 -12.14 20.92 1.26
N GLN A 419 -11.80 22.14 1.71
CA GLN A 419 -10.46 22.50 2.16
C GLN A 419 -10.01 21.69 3.38
N ASP A 420 -10.90 21.50 4.35
CA ASP A 420 -10.60 20.72 5.55
C ASP A 420 -10.39 19.24 5.21
N GLY A 421 -11.17 18.72 4.25
CA GLY A 421 -10.95 17.41 3.66
C GLY A 421 -9.58 17.25 3.01
N ILE A 422 -9.16 18.22 2.18
CA ILE A 422 -7.81 18.25 1.57
C ILE A 422 -6.73 18.26 2.65
N LYS A 423 -6.85 19.11 3.68
CA LYS A 423 -5.89 19.16 4.79
C LYS A 423 -5.76 17.80 5.49
N GLY A 424 -6.87 17.10 5.65
CA GLY A 424 -6.92 15.79 6.30
C GLY A 424 -6.14 14.68 5.56
N VAL A 425 -5.97 14.80 4.24
CA VAL A 425 -5.25 13.79 3.42
C VAL A 425 -3.91 14.28 2.85
N LEU A 426 -3.48 15.49 3.22
CA LEU A 426 -2.27 16.13 2.69
C LEU A 426 -1.00 15.32 2.98
N ILE A 427 -0.82 14.84 4.22
CA ILE A 427 0.38 14.09 4.63
C ILE A 427 0.54 12.82 3.79
N GLY A 428 -0.56 12.06 3.61
CA GLY A 428 -0.55 10.88 2.74
C GLY A 428 -0.18 11.22 1.29
N SER A 429 -0.64 12.36 0.78
CA SER A 429 -0.32 12.85 -0.57
C SER A 429 1.16 13.22 -0.75
N VAL A 430 1.81 13.76 0.28
CA VAL A 430 3.25 14.05 0.26
C VAL A 430 4.07 12.76 0.29
N ILE A 431 3.68 11.80 1.14
CA ILE A 431 4.30 10.47 1.19
C ILE A 431 4.20 9.79 -0.18
N LEU A 432 3.02 9.84 -0.82
CA LEU A 432 2.78 9.35 -2.18
C LEU A 432 3.81 9.86 -3.20
N LEU A 433 4.02 11.19 -3.24
CA LEU A 433 4.96 11.82 -4.17
C LEU A 433 6.43 11.43 -3.91
N LEU A 434 6.84 11.43 -2.63
CA LEU A 434 8.20 11.03 -2.25
C LEU A 434 8.44 9.54 -2.52
N ALA A 435 7.41 8.71 -2.36
CA ALA A 435 7.46 7.29 -2.63
C ALA A 435 7.64 7.00 -4.14
N ILE A 436 6.93 7.72 -5.02
CA ILE A 436 7.13 7.61 -6.48
C ILE A 436 8.58 7.98 -6.83
N THR A 437 9.10 9.03 -6.18
CA THR A 437 10.46 9.52 -6.41
C THR A 437 11.52 8.50 -6.00
N ILE A 438 11.42 7.92 -4.79
CA ILE A 438 12.37 6.89 -4.35
C ILE A 438 12.24 5.61 -5.18
N GLY A 439 11.03 5.23 -5.62
CA GLY A 439 10.81 4.10 -6.53
C GLY A 439 11.53 4.30 -7.86
N GLY A 440 11.42 5.48 -8.46
CA GLY A 440 12.15 5.86 -9.67
C GLY A 440 13.67 5.80 -9.47
N ILE A 441 14.18 6.40 -8.39
CA ILE A 441 15.61 6.35 -8.05
C ILE A 441 16.11 4.93 -7.79
N SER A 442 15.32 4.09 -7.12
CA SER A 442 15.67 2.69 -6.84
C SER A 442 15.76 1.87 -8.14
N ARG A 443 14.89 2.17 -9.11
CA ARG A 443 14.96 1.60 -10.46
C ARG A 443 16.23 2.05 -11.18
N GLU A 444 16.53 3.35 -11.16
CA GLU A 444 17.70 3.91 -11.85
C GLU A 444 19.04 3.47 -11.24
N THR A 445 19.09 3.23 -9.93
CA THR A 445 20.30 2.71 -9.27
C THR A 445 20.53 1.22 -9.54
N GLY A 446 19.57 0.51 -10.12
CA GLY A 446 19.71 -0.90 -10.51
C GLY A 446 19.56 -1.90 -9.35
N GLY A 447 18.89 -1.51 -8.26
CA GLY A 447 18.75 -2.36 -7.07
C GLY A 447 18.17 -3.73 -7.37
N GLY A 448 17.14 -3.78 -8.21
CA GLY A 448 16.52 -5.05 -8.62
C GLY A 448 17.49 -5.98 -9.37
N HIS A 449 18.31 -5.43 -10.26
CA HIS A 449 19.27 -6.22 -11.04
C HIS A 449 20.35 -6.86 -10.15
N PHE A 450 20.86 -6.11 -9.16
CA PHE A 450 21.80 -6.64 -8.19
C PHE A 450 21.22 -7.81 -7.36
N LEU A 451 19.95 -7.72 -6.93
CA LEU A 451 19.31 -8.79 -6.16
C LEU A 451 19.15 -10.06 -6.99
N VAL A 452 18.80 -9.93 -8.27
CA VAL A 452 18.71 -11.05 -9.22
C VAL A 452 20.05 -11.74 -9.38
N GLU A 453 21.13 -10.98 -9.55
CA GLU A 453 22.48 -11.53 -9.74
C GLU A 453 23.00 -12.28 -8.49
N GLN A 454 22.81 -11.71 -7.29
CA GLN A 454 23.52 -12.18 -6.09
C GLN A 454 22.70 -13.01 -5.11
N LEU A 455 21.36 -12.89 -5.09
CA LEU A 455 20.53 -13.45 -4.01
C LEU A 455 19.53 -14.52 -4.46
N GLY A 456 19.35 -14.74 -5.76
CA GLY A 456 18.37 -15.70 -6.29
C GLY A 456 18.55 -17.13 -5.76
N SER A 457 19.78 -17.56 -5.48
CA SER A 457 20.11 -18.92 -5.03
C SER A 457 20.36 -19.07 -3.52
N SER A 458 20.45 -17.97 -2.76
CA SER A 458 20.94 -18.00 -1.37
C SER A 458 19.85 -18.03 -0.30
N ILE A 459 18.65 -17.54 -0.60
CA ILE A 459 17.52 -17.49 0.34
C ILE A 459 16.54 -18.61 -0.01
N PRO A 460 16.26 -19.58 0.88
CA PRO A 460 15.25 -20.60 0.62
C PRO A 460 13.91 -19.95 0.31
N TYR A 461 13.31 -20.25 -0.85
CA TYR A 461 12.08 -19.56 -1.30
C TYR A 461 10.96 -19.58 -0.24
N PHE A 462 10.79 -20.70 0.48
CA PHE A 462 9.68 -20.90 1.42
C PHE A 462 9.71 -19.98 2.65
N ILE A 463 10.88 -19.46 3.05
CA ILE A 463 10.97 -18.57 4.22
C ILE A 463 10.80 -17.09 3.84
N LEU A 464 10.96 -16.75 2.56
CA LEU A 464 10.98 -15.37 2.10
C LEU A 464 9.69 -14.60 2.44
N PRO A 465 8.46 -15.12 2.21
CA PRO A 465 7.25 -14.39 2.59
C PRO A 465 7.21 -14.05 4.08
N VAL A 466 7.64 -14.97 4.95
CA VAL A 466 7.67 -14.75 6.42
C VAL A 466 8.72 -13.72 6.81
N LEU A 467 9.90 -13.73 6.17
CA LEU A 467 10.92 -12.70 6.42
C LEU A 467 10.43 -11.31 6.01
N LEU A 468 9.76 -11.22 4.86
CA LEU A 468 9.17 -9.98 4.37
C LEU A 468 8.05 -9.49 5.28
N GLN A 469 7.18 -10.39 5.76
CA GLN A 469 6.16 -10.08 6.75
C GLN A 469 6.78 -9.54 8.05
N LEU A 470 7.78 -10.21 8.61
CA LEU A 470 8.43 -9.76 9.86
C LEU A 470 9.10 -8.40 9.69
N LEU A 471 9.75 -8.17 8.55
CA LEU A 471 10.37 -6.89 8.22
C LEU A 471 9.33 -5.77 8.19
N THR A 472 8.21 -5.97 7.49
CA THR A 472 7.16 -4.95 7.38
C THR A 472 6.42 -4.75 8.70
N ILE A 473 6.20 -5.79 9.49
CA ILE A 473 5.65 -5.67 10.85
C ILE A 473 6.53 -4.74 11.69
N VAL A 474 7.85 -4.95 11.70
CA VAL A 474 8.77 -4.14 12.51
C VAL A 474 8.79 -2.69 12.05
N ILE A 475 8.83 -2.45 10.73
CA ILE A 475 8.83 -1.10 10.16
C ILE A 475 7.51 -0.41 10.51
N ALA A 476 6.37 -1.01 10.17
CA ALA A 476 5.05 -0.40 10.37
C ALA A 476 4.71 -0.21 11.84
N PHE A 477 5.08 -1.14 12.72
CA PHE A 477 4.92 -0.97 14.17
C PHE A 477 5.74 0.21 14.70
N SER A 478 6.95 0.38 14.19
CA SER A 478 7.87 1.44 14.62
C SER A 478 7.49 2.83 14.09
N THR A 479 6.78 2.89 12.98
CA THR A 479 6.44 4.13 12.26
C THR A 479 4.97 4.52 12.43
N GLY A 480 4.11 3.58 12.81
CA GLY A 480 2.68 3.80 12.93
C GLY A 480 1.98 4.01 11.58
N THR A 481 2.51 3.45 10.49
CA THR A 481 1.91 3.64 9.17
C THR A 481 2.11 2.44 8.23
N SER A 482 1.00 1.93 7.69
CA SER A 482 1.00 0.95 6.61
C SER A 482 1.49 1.56 5.30
N TRP A 483 1.03 2.78 5.00
CA TRP A 483 1.37 3.47 3.75
C TRP A 483 2.86 3.75 3.62
N GLY A 484 3.46 4.35 4.65
CA GLY A 484 4.90 4.61 4.67
C GLY A 484 5.71 3.32 4.55
N THR A 485 5.22 2.21 5.10
CA THR A 485 5.87 0.90 5.01
C THR A 485 5.82 0.33 3.59
N TYR A 486 4.70 0.46 2.88
CA TYR A 486 4.59 0.07 1.46
C TYR A 486 5.61 0.77 0.58
N ALA A 487 5.71 2.09 0.70
CA ALA A 487 6.64 2.92 -0.06
C ALA A 487 8.11 2.50 0.13
N VAL A 488 8.45 1.99 1.30
CA VAL A 488 9.81 1.59 1.66
C VAL A 488 10.08 0.12 1.33
N ALA A 489 9.12 -0.78 1.55
CA ALA A 489 9.33 -2.22 1.46
C ALA A 489 9.18 -2.78 0.04
N PHE A 490 8.17 -2.34 -0.73
CA PHE A 490 7.90 -2.90 -2.07
C PHE A 490 9.05 -2.77 -3.07
N PRO A 491 9.76 -1.63 -3.16
CA PRO A 491 10.88 -1.48 -4.09
C PRO A 491 12.01 -2.49 -3.84
N LEU A 492 12.11 -3.03 -2.62
CA LEU A 492 13.07 -4.08 -2.26
C LEU A 492 12.47 -5.48 -2.40
N ALA A 493 11.24 -5.66 -1.92
CA ALA A 493 10.61 -6.97 -1.80
C ALA A 493 10.24 -7.57 -3.16
N MET A 494 9.71 -6.77 -4.10
CA MET A 494 9.23 -7.29 -5.38
C MET A 494 10.36 -7.80 -6.27
N PRO A 495 11.46 -7.05 -6.49
CA PRO A 495 12.58 -7.58 -7.25
C PRO A 495 13.25 -8.78 -6.57
N LEU A 496 13.32 -8.81 -5.24
CA LEU A 496 13.87 -9.95 -4.49
C LEU A 496 13.02 -11.21 -4.65
N ALA A 497 11.69 -11.08 -4.57
CA ALA A 497 10.77 -12.19 -4.76
C ALA A 497 10.89 -12.79 -6.17
N TRP A 498 11.00 -11.94 -7.19
CA TRP A 498 11.23 -12.37 -8.57
C TRP A 498 12.58 -13.06 -8.74
N ALA A 499 13.64 -12.49 -8.17
CA ALA A 499 14.99 -13.05 -8.19
C ALA A 499 15.06 -14.46 -7.58
N VAL A 500 14.45 -14.65 -6.42
CA VAL A 500 14.40 -15.93 -5.73
C VAL A 500 13.58 -16.95 -6.52
N ALA A 501 12.44 -16.53 -7.07
CA ALA A 501 11.58 -17.43 -7.83
C ALA A 501 12.23 -17.97 -9.10
N THR A 502 12.84 -17.07 -9.88
CA THR A 502 13.51 -17.44 -11.13
C THR A 502 14.84 -18.15 -10.87
N GLY A 503 15.62 -17.68 -9.90
CA GLY A 503 16.92 -18.27 -9.54
C GLY A 503 16.83 -19.71 -9.01
N GLN A 504 15.70 -20.08 -8.40
CA GLN A 504 15.45 -21.45 -7.92
C GLN A 504 14.57 -22.28 -8.88
N GLY A 505 14.18 -21.71 -10.02
CA GLY A 505 13.42 -22.43 -11.04
C GLY A 505 12.02 -22.88 -10.59
N LEU A 506 11.34 -22.06 -9.76
CA LEU A 506 9.99 -22.38 -9.29
C LEU A 506 9.02 -22.54 -10.48
N ALA A 507 8.12 -23.50 -10.41
CA ALA A 507 7.14 -23.77 -11.47
C ALA A 507 6.16 -22.60 -11.70
N HIS A 508 5.86 -21.85 -10.64
CA HIS A 508 4.90 -20.73 -10.66
C HIS A 508 5.49 -19.45 -10.04
N PRO A 509 6.41 -18.76 -10.74
CA PRO A 509 7.13 -17.61 -10.19
C PRO A 509 6.22 -16.39 -9.94
N GLU A 510 5.19 -16.19 -10.78
CA GLU A 510 4.19 -15.13 -10.59
C GLU A 510 3.40 -15.34 -9.30
N LEU A 511 2.92 -16.57 -9.04
CA LEU A 511 2.20 -16.89 -7.81
C LEU A 511 3.08 -16.68 -6.59
N PHE A 512 4.33 -17.14 -6.61
CA PHE A 512 5.26 -16.92 -5.51
C PHE A 512 5.47 -15.43 -5.21
N MET A 513 5.59 -14.61 -6.26
CA MET A 513 5.71 -13.18 -6.11
C MET A 513 4.42 -12.55 -5.54
N THR A 514 3.23 -13.06 -5.91
CA THR A 514 1.94 -12.68 -5.31
C THR A 514 1.90 -13.00 -3.81
N LEU A 515 2.44 -14.14 -3.37
CA LEU A 515 2.52 -14.47 -1.93
C LEU A 515 3.45 -13.50 -1.18
N CYS A 516 4.60 -13.17 -1.76
CA CYS A 516 5.53 -12.19 -1.18
C CYS A 516 4.91 -10.79 -1.12
N PHE A 517 4.21 -10.37 -2.19
CA PHE A 517 3.47 -9.13 -2.23
C PHE A 517 2.42 -9.06 -1.11
N ALA A 518 1.60 -10.12 -0.98
CA ALA A 518 0.56 -10.19 0.05
C ALA A 518 1.16 -10.18 1.47
N ALA A 519 2.28 -10.87 1.69
CA ALA A 519 2.98 -10.85 2.98
C ALA A 519 3.51 -9.46 3.36
N VAL A 520 4.02 -8.69 2.39
CA VAL A 520 4.42 -7.29 2.58
C VAL A 520 3.20 -6.41 2.90
N MET A 521 2.11 -6.56 2.12
CA MET A 521 0.84 -5.86 2.34
C MET A 521 0.37 -6.05 3.78
N ASP A 522 0.18 -7.31 4.15
CA ASP A 522 -0.42 -7.73 5.41
C ASP A 522 0.46 -7.46 6.63
N GLY A 523 1.78 -7.69 6.52
CA GLY A 523 2.70 -7.37 7.61
C GLY A 523 2.74 -5.87 7.90
N SER A 524 2.60 -5.02 6.88
CA SER A 524 2.50 -3.57 7.07
C SER A 524 1.17 -3.18 7.74
N VAL A 525 0.05 -3.81 7.36
CA VAL A 525 -1.26 -3.56 8.01
C VAL A 525 -1.22 -4.00 9.47
N TYR A 526 -0.69 -5.18 9.77
CA TYR A 526 -0.54 -5.66 11.14
C TYR A 526 0.27 -4.69 11.99
N GLY A 527 1.44 -4.27 11.49
CA GLY A 527 2.33 -3.42 12.26
C GLY A 527 1.71 -2.05 12.53
N ASP A 528 1.05 -1.47 11.53
CA ASP A 528 0.26 -0.23 11.65
C ASP A 528 -0.80 -0.36 12.75
N GLN A 529 -1.66 -1.39 12.61
CA GLN A 529 -2.75 -1.66 13.53
C GLN A 529 -2.26 -1.89 14.97
N CYS A 530 -1.14 -2.57 15.18
CA CYS A 530 -0.63 -2.83 16.53
C CYS A 530 0.18 -1.67 17.13
N SER A 531 0.47 -0.62 16.36
CA SER A 531 1.36 0.45 16.79
C SER A 531 0.68 1.46 17.71
N PRO A 532 1.25 1.79 18.88
CA PRO A 532 0.70 2.82 19.77
C PRO A 532 0.83 4.24 19.23
N ILE A 533 1.56 4.44 18.13
CA ILE A 533 1.75 5.74 17.48
C ILE A 533 1.04 5.82 16.13
N SER A 534 0.31 4.78 15.73
CA SER A 534 -0.45 4.80 14.48
C SER A 534 -1.67 5.72 14.59
N ASP A 535 -1.91 6.48 13.52
CA ASP A 535 -3.10 7.32 13.41
C ASP A 535 -4.40 6.50 13.50
N THR A 536 -4.47 5.31 12.90
CA THR A 536 -5.69 4.48 12.96
C THR A 536 -5.89 3.91 14.35
N THR A 537 -4.82 3.48 15.01
CA THR A 537 -4.87 2.97 16.40
C THR A 537 -5.24 4.07 17.39
N VAL A 538 -4.62 5.25 17.27
CA VAL A 538 -4.91 6.42 18.11
C VAL A 538 -6.33 6.89 17.88
N LEU A 539 -6.77 7.09 16.63
CA LEU A 539 -8.13 7.53 16.35
C LEU A 539 -9.17 6.49 16.75
N SER A 540 -8.86 5.19 16.65
CA SER A 540 -9.77 4.12 17.10
C SER A 540 -9.99 4.26 18.60
N SER A 541 -8.92 4.41 19.38
CA SER A 541 -9.02 4.59 20.83
C SER A 541 -9.78 5.86 21.20
N VAL A 542 -9.45 7.00 20.59
CA VAL A 542 -10.07 8.31 20.86
C VAL A 542 -11.56 8.31 20.50
N CYS A 543 -11.93 7.78 19.33
CA CYS A 543 -13.29 7.85 18.82
C CYS A 543 -14.22 6.84 19.52
N THR A 544 -13.67 5.75 20.05
CA THR A 544 -14.41 4.77 20.85
C THR A 544 -14.33 5.04 22.35
N GLY A 545 -13.54 6.03 22.79
CA GLY A 545 -13.35 6.37 24.20
C GLY A 545 -12.48 5.39 24.99
N CYS A 546 -11.73 4.53 24.30
CA CYS A 546 -10.80 3.59 24.93
C CYS A 546 -9.48 4.28 25.30
N ASP A 547 -8.84 3.86 26.39
CA ASP A 547 -7.44 4.18 26.61
C ASP A 547 -6.58 3.57 25.49
N LEU A 548 -5.68 4.38 24.94
CA LEU A 548 -4.83 3.98 23.81
C LEU A 548 -4.05 2.69 24.11
N MET A 549 -3.53 2.56 25.33
CA MET A 549 -2.69 1.44 25.69
C MET A 549 -3.48 0.19 26.04
N ASP A 550 -4.70 0.36 26.53
CA ASP A 550 -5.62 -0.76 26.68
C ASP A 550 -6.06 -1.31 25.32
N HIS A 551 -6.35 -0.44 24.35
CA HIS A 551 -6.60 -0.85 22.96
C HIS A 551 -5.42 -1.64 22.37
N VAL A 552 -4.20 -1.08 22.43
CA VAL A 552 -3.00 -1.73 21.89
C VAL A 552 -2.75 -3.10 22.53
N LYS A 553 -2.79 -3.19 23.87
CA LYS A 553 -2.57 -4.46 24.59
C LYS A 553 -3.64 -5.49 24.28
N THR A 554 -4.90 -5.08 24.20
CA THR A 554 -6.00 -6.00 23.91
C THR A 554 -6.05 -6.43 22.45
N GLN A 555 -5.48 -5.68 21.51
CA GLN A 555 -5.45 -6.00 20.08
C GLN A 555 -4.30 -6.95 19.69
N ILE A 556 -3.09 -6.75 20.23
CA ILE A 556 -1.88 -7.49 19.84
C ILE A 556 -2.05 -9.01 19.84
N PRO A 557 -2.61 -9.68 20.88
CA PRO A 557 -2.65 -11.14 20.90
C PRO A 557 -3.46 -11.74 19.75
N GLN A 558 -4.60 -11.14 19.41
CA GLN A 558 -5.53 -11.59 18.38
C GLN A 558 -4.92 -11.35 17.01
N ALA A 559 -4.38 -10.15 16.78
CA ALA A 559 -3.69 -9.81 15.56
C ALA A 559 -2.48 -10.73 15.32
N SER A 560 -1.73 -11.08 16.38
CA SER A 560 -0.52 -11.90 16.26
C SER A 560 -0.84 -13.34 15.87
N ILE A 561 -1.97 -13.88 16.35
CA ILE A 561 -2.44 -15.20 15.92
C ILE A 561 -2.87 -15.15 14.45
N ALA A 562 -3.60 -14.12 14.03
CA ALA A 562 -3.94 -13.93 12.62
C ALA A 562 -2.68 -13.84 11.74
N ALA A 563 -1.66 -13.09 12.19
CA ALA A 563 -0.38 -12.96 11.48
C ALA A 563 0.39 -14.28 11.40
N GLY A 564 0.39 -15.07 12.47
CA GLY A 564 1.00 -16.40 12.50
C GLY A 564 0.28 -17.41 11.59
N LEU A 565 -1.05 -17.39 11.57
CA LEU A 565 -1.84 -18.20 10.63
C LEU A 565 -1.55 -17.81 9.18
N ALA A 566 -1.46 -16.51 8.90
CA ALA A 566 -1.10 -16.00 7.58
C ALA A 566 0.29 -16.48 7.13
N ALA A 567 1.29 -16.43 8.03
CA ALA A 567 2.64 -16.95 7.80
C ALA A 567 2.64 -18.43 7.41
N ILE A 568 1.83 -19.26 8.11
CA ILE A 568 1.67 -20.68 7.80
C ILE A 568 1.02 -20.86 6.43
N CYS A 569 -0.02 -20.08 6.10
CA CYS A 569 -0.69 -20.16 4.80
C CYS A 569 0.24 -19.81 3.64
N TRP A 570 0.99 -18.69 3.69
CA TRP A 570 1.93 -18.34 2.63
C TRP A 570 3.03 -19.39 2.46
N THR A 571 3.61 -19.85 3.57
CA THR A 571 4.65 -20.89 3.55
C THR A 571 4.12 -22.18 2.94
N GLY A 572 2.91 -22.60 3.35
CA GLY A 572 2.25 -23.80 2.84
C GLY A 572 1.95 -23.72 1.35
N VAL A 573 1.38 -22.60 0.87
CA VAL A 573 1.12 -22.40 -0.56
C VAL A 573 2.44 -22.39 -1.34
N ALA A 574 3.44 -21.64 -0.88
CA ALA A 574 4.75 -21.60 -1.54
C ALA A 574 5.37 -22.99 -1.68
N PHE A 575 5.28 -23.85 -0.65
CA PHE A 575 5.76 -25.23 -0.72
C PHE A 575 4.99 -26.11 -1.71
N LEU A 576 3.67 -25.95 -1.79
CA LEU A 576 2.81 -26.77 -2.66
C LEU A 576 2.91 -26.39 -4.14
N THR A 577 3.35 -25.17 -4.43
CA THR A 577 3.39 -24.60 -5.79
C THR A 577 4.80 -24.35 -6.31
N ALA A 578 5.81 -24.83 -5.59
CA ALA A 578 7.22 -24.69 -5.92
C ALA A 578 7.65 -25.56 -7.08
#